data_AF-A0A2A2E466-F1
#
_entry.id   AF-A0A2A2E466-F1
#
_cell.length_a   1.000
_cell.length_b   1.000
_cell.length_c   1.000
_cell.angle_alpha   90.00
_cell.angle_beta   90.00
_cell.angle_gamma   90.00
#
_symmetry.space_group_name_H-M   'P 1'
#
loop_
_entity.id
_entity.type
_entity.pdbx_description
1 polymer ?
#
loop_
_entity_poly.entity_id
_entity_poly.type
_entity_poly.pdbx_seq_one_letter_code
_entity_poly.pdbx_strand_id
1 'polypeptide(L)'
;MIDAVDWTAVITGVDWTTVLVALVTGLTAAGGPYLIWLKQAKSERRSVRAALLAEVSALIEIVEIRGYLRDLRAAEATLSNLEQWQLDTLSSDDFQFQVPIGEHYNRVYQSNVNRLGSLSAREARMVVRFYQLADSVKADISEGGVLFSGSLGAEDFKDAADILETAMELGRQFVDSTPWWQFWHRGHFVDAGSDVKSGGSSQ
;
A
#
# COMPACT_ATOMS: atom_id res chain seq x y z
N MET A 1 -16.23 -36.94 70.82
CA MET A 1 -16.60 -37.91 69.77
C MET A 1 -16.92 -37.08 68.55
N ILE A 2 -16.02 -37.02 67.57
CA ILE A 2 -16.21 -36.23 66.35
C ILE A 2 -16.84 -37.19 65.34
N ASP A 3 -18.06 -36.88 64.90
CA ASP A 3 -18.75 -37.67 63.88
C ASP A 3 -17.95 -37.66 62.58
N ALA A 4 -17.68 -38.84 62.05
CA ALA A 4 -17.06 -38.99 60.75
C ALA A 4 -18.04 -38.46 59.70
N VAL A 5 -17.67 -37.35 59.05
CA VAL A 5 -18.42 -36.80 57.92
C VAL A 5 -18.48 -37.88 56.84
N ASP A 6 -19.69 -38.35 56.54
CA ASP A 6 -19.93 -39.35 55.51
C ASP A 6 -19.81 -38.70 54.12
N TRP A 7 -18.59 -38.69 53.61
CA TRP A 7 -18.27 -38.20 52.27
C TRP A 7 -18.93 -39.02 51.15
N THR A 8 -19.42 -40.24 51.43
CA THR A 8 -20.03 -41.10 50.41
C THR A 8 -21.47 -40.66 50.07
N ALA A 9 -22.21 -40.12 51.04
CA ALA A 9 -23.51 -39.50 50.83
C ALA A 9 -23.41 -38.21 49.99
N VAL A 10 -22.32 -37.46 50.13
CA VAL A 10 -22.07 -36.24 49.36
C VAL A 10 -21.72 -36.56 47.90
N ILE A 11 -21.00 -37.64 47.64
CA ILE A 11 -20.55 -38.02 46.29
C ILE A 11 -21.67 -38.71 45.48
N THR A 12 -22.58 -39.42 46.14
CA THR A 12 -23.68 -40.15 45.48
C THR A 12 -24.86 -39.26 45.08
N GLY A 13 -25.01 -38.08 45.68
CA GLY A 13 -26.05 -37.09 45.34
C GLY A 13 -25.71 -36.17 44.16
N VAL A 14 -24.50 -36.28 43.59
CA VAL A 14 -24.09 -35.46 42.44
C VAL A 14 -24.62 -36.08 41.15
N ASP A 15 -25.54 -35.39 40.50
CA ASP A 15 -25.97 -35.74 39.16
C ASP A 15 -24.86 -35.40 38.15
N TRP A 16 -24.04 -36.40 37.86
CA TRP A 16 -22.94 -36.32 36.90
C TRP A 16 -23.40 -35.92 35.50
N THR A 17 -24.66 -36.15 35.12
CA THR A 17 -25.20 -35.71 33.83
C THR A 17 -25.33 -34.19 33.78
N THR A 18 -25.78 -33.57 34.87
CA THR A 18 -25.84 -32.11 35.03
C THR A 18 -24.44 -31.48 34.96
N VAL A 19 -23.44 -32.09 35.59
CA VAL A 19 -22.04 -31.62 35.54
C VAL A 19 -21.47 -31.71 34.12
N LEU A 20 -21.71 -32.82 33.41
CA LEU A 20 -21.27 -33.00 32.02
C LEU A 20 -21.95 -32.02 31.06
N VAL A 21 -23.27 -31.83 31.20
CA VAL A 21 -24.03 -30.86 30.40
C VAL A 21 -23.52 -29.44 30.65
N ALA A 22 -23.26 -29.07 31.91
CA ALA A 22 -22.69 -27.77 32.25
C ALA A 22 -21.28 -27.57 31.65
N LEU A 23 -20.44 -28.60 31.68
CA LEU A 23 -19.10 -28.56 31.08
C LEU A 23 -19.15 -28.41 29.55
N VAL A 24 -19.99 -29.21 28.88
CA VAL A 24 -20.17 -29.14 27.42
C VAL A 24 -20.78 -27.81 27.00
N THR A 25 -21.76 -27.30 27.75
CA THR A 25 -22.39 -25.99 27.51
C THR A 25 -21.38 -24.86 27.72
N GLY A 26 -20.57 -24.92 28.78
CA GLY A 26 -19.51 -23.94 29.05
C GLY A 26 -18.41 -23.93 27.99
N LEU A 27 -17.95 -25.11 27.54
CA LEU A 27 -16.97 -25.24 26.46
C LEU A 27 -17.51 -24.77 25.11
N THR A 28 -18.79 -25.04 24.82
CA THR A 28 -19.44 -24.58 23.59
C THR A 28 -19.66 -23.06 23.60
N ALA A 29 -20.07 -22.51 24.76
CA ALA A 29 -20.28 -21.08 24.95
C ALA A 29 -18.99 -20.25 24.85
N ALA A 30 -17.83 -20.81 25.23
CA ALA A 30 -16.54 -20.11 25.10
C ALA A 30 -15.83 -20.41 23.77
N GLY A 31 -15.95 -21.63 23.25
CA GLY A 31 -15.25 -22.08 22.03
C GLY A 31 -15.80 -21.48 20.74
N GLY A 32 -17.12 -21.34 20.63
CA GLY A 32 -17.78 -20.74 19.47
C GLY A 32 -17.32 -19.29 19.22
N PRO A 33 -17.43 -18.38 20.19
CA PRO A 33 -16.96 -17.00 20.07
C PRO A 33 -15.47 -16.89 19.75
N TYR A 34 -14.64 -17.74 20.36
CA TYR A 34 -13.20 -17.74 20.09
C TYR A 34 -12.86 -18.13 18.64
N LEU A 35 -13.51 -19.16 18.10
CA LEU A 35 -13.32 -19.57 16.71
C LEU A 35 -13.85 -18.53 15.70
N ILE A 36 -14.97 -17.88 16.01
CA ILE A 36 -15.51 -16.77 15.22
C ILE A 36 -14.53 -15.60 15.22
N TRP A 37 -13.98 -15.23 16.38
CA TRP A 37 -12.98 -14.17 16.51
C TRP A 37 -11.73 -14.45 15.66
N LEU A 38 -11.20 -15.68 15.72
CA LEU A 38 -10.05 -16.08 14.90
C LEU A 38 -10.33 -16.02 13.40
N LYS A 39 -11.53 -16.44 12.96
CA LYS A 39 -11.94 -16.32 11.55
C LYS A 39 -12.11 -14.88 11.11
N GLN A 40 -12.70 -14.06 11.97
CA GLN A 40 -12.93 -12.64 11.71
C GLN A 40 -11.61 -11.88 11.57
N ALA A 41 -10.64 -12.10 12.46
CA ALA A 41 -9.31 -11.51 12.37
C ALA A 41 -8.59 -11.87 11.06
N LYS A 42 -8.71 -13.12 10.59
CA LYS A 42 -8.14 -13.56 9.30
C LYS A 42 -8.85 -12.90 8.11
N SER A 43 -10.17 -12.78 8.16
CA SER A 43 -10.96 -12.14 7.10
C SER A 43 -10.64 -10.65 7.01
N GLU A 44 -10.56 -9.97 8.16
CA GLU A 44 -10.22 -8.56 8.25
C GLU A 44 -8.83 -8.28 7.65
N ARG A 45 -7.81 -9.05 8.05
CA ARG A 45 -6.46 -8.95 7.46
C ARG A 45 -6.48 -9.04 5.95
N ARG A 46 -7.20 -10.01 5.38
CA ARG A 46 -7.28 -10.20 3.92
C ARG A 46 -7.95 -9.02 3.24
N SER A 47 -9.05 -8.52 3.82
CA SER A 47 -9.78 -7.37 3.28
C SER A 47 -8.93 -6.10 3.30
N VAL A 48 -8.29 -5.79 4.43
CA VAL A 48 -7.43 -4.61 4.59
C VAL A 48 -6.26 -4.68 3.62
N ARG A 49 -5.57 -5.83 3.57
CA ARG A 49 -4.44 -6.04 2.65
C ARG A 49 -4.86 -5.87 1.19
N ALA A 50 -5.96 -6.50 0.76
CA ALA A 50 -6.42 -6.43 -0.62
C ALA A 50 -6.79 -4.98 -1.03
N ALA A 51 -7.44 -4.24 -0.15
CA ALA A 51 -7.79 -2.84 -0.40
C ALA A 51 -6.54 -1.96 -0.56
N LEU A 52 -5.56 -2.11 0.33
CA LEU A 52 -4.30 -1.36 0.25
C LEU A 52 -3.47 -1.74 -0.98
N LEU A 53 -3.43 -3.02 -1.35
CA LEU A 53 -2.77 -3.47 -2.58
C LEU A 53 -3.39 -2.79 -3.80
N ALA A 54 -4.72 -2.76 -3.90
CA ALA A 54 -5.41 -2.12 -5.02
C ALA A 54 -5.11 -0.62 -5.11
N GLU A 55 -5.09 0.10 -3.98
CA GLU A 55 -4.77 1.54 -3.98
C GLU A 55 -3.31 1.80 -4.34
N VAL A 56 -2.36 1.08 -3.73
CA VAL A 56 -0.93 1.24 -4.03
C VAL A 56 -0.64 0.91 -5.49
N SER A 57 -1.18 -0.19 -6.02
CA SER A 57 -1.04 -0.54 -7.44
C SER A 57 -1.56 0.55 -8.36
N ALA A 58 -2.75 1.10 -8.07
CA ALA A 58 -3.34 2.17 -8.89
C ALA A 58 -2.50 3.45 -8.85
N LEU A 59 -1.93 3.81 -7.69
CA LEU A 59 -1.07 4.98 -7.57
C LEU A 59 0.23 4.82 -8.36
N ILE A 60 0.87 3.65 -8.30
CA ILE A 60 2.06 3.34 -9.11
C ILE A 60 1.73 3.44 -10.60
N GLU A 61 0.63 2.79 -11.03
CA GLU A 61 0.19 2.80 -12.42
C GLU A 61 -0.06 4.23 -12.93
N ILE A 62 -0.68 5.10 -12.12
CA ILE A 62 -0.89 6.51 -12.47
C ILE A 62 0.45 7.23 -12.66
N VAL A 63 1.40 7.07 -11.73
CA VAL A 63 2.73 7.70 -11.82
C VAL A 63 3.46 7.24 -13.09
N GLU A 64 3.38 5.96 -13.42
CA GLU A 64 4.00 5.38 -14.61
C GLU A 64 3.37 5.88 -15.91
N ILE A 65 2.04 5.81 -16.03
CA ILE A 65 1.32 6.25 -17.23
C ILE A 65 1.54 7.74 -17.49
N ARG A 66 1.58 8.54 -16.42
CA ARG A 66 1.78 10.00 -16.53
C ARG A 66 3.24 10.37 -16.75
N GLY A 67 4.18 9.48 -16.45
CA GLY A 67 5.61 9.73 -16.65
C GLY A 67 6.23 10.69 -15.63
N TYR A 68 5.65 10.88 -14.45
CA TYR A 68 6.13 11.90 -13.50
C TYR A 68 7.59 11.71 -13.10
N LEU A 69 8.00 10.47 -12.80
CA LEU A 69 9.40 10.19 -12.46
C LEU A 69 10.35 10.52 -13.62
N ARG A 70 9.96 10.15 -14.85
CA ARG A 70 10.75 10.46 -16.05
C ARG A 70 10.89 11.97 -16.23
N ASP A 71 9.81 12.72 -16.02
CA ASP A 71 9.80 14.16 -16.26
C ASP A 71 10.62 14.90 -15.18
N LEU A 72 10.59 14.45 -13.91
CA LEU A 72 11.49 14.95 -12.86
C LEU A 72 12.96 14.70 -13.21
N ARG A 73 13.31 13.48 -13.65
CA ARG A 73 14.67 13.15 -14.11
C ARG A 73 15.10 13.95 -15.33
N ALA A 74 14.17 14.27 -16.24
CA ALA A 74 14.46 15.09 -17.41
C ALA A 74 14.76 16.55 -17.01
N ALA A 75 14.02 17.10 -16.04
CA ALA A 75 14.29 18.43 -15.50
C ALA A 75 15.63 18.48 -14.76
N GLU A 76 15.91 17.51 -13.89
CA GLU A 76 17.22 17.32 -13.24
C GLU A 76 18.35 17.32 -14.27
N ALA A 77 18.25 16.46 -15.30
CA ALA A 77 19.27 16.33 -16.32
C ALA A 77 19.43 17.61 -17.16
N THR A 78 18.34 18.33 -17.42
CA THR A 78 18.39 19.59 -18.16
C THR A 78 19.17 20.64 -17.35
N LEU A 79 18.78 20.87 -16.09
CA LEU A 79 19.41 21.87 -15.23
C LEU A 79 20.87 21.51 -14.90
N SER A 80 21.18 20.23 -14.69
CA SER A 80 22.55 19.76 -14.38
C SER A 80 23.55 19.98 -15.52
N ASN A 81 23.06 20.09 -16.76
CA ASN A 81 23.89 20.28 -17.95
C ASN A 81 24.07 21.77 -18.34
N LEU A 82 23.39 22.69 -17.65
CA LEU A 82 23.51 24.12 -17.90
C LEU A 82 24.71 24.70 -17.15
N GLU A 83 25.43 25.60 -17.82
CA GLU A 83 26.45 26.42 -17.17
C GLU A 83 25.79 27.60 -16.42
N GLN A 84 26.49 28.16 -15.43
CA GLN A 84 25.96 29.24 -14.58
C GLN A 84 25.42 30.43 -15.39
N TRP A 85 26.11 30.84 -16.45
CA TRP A 85 25.67 31.97 -17.27
C TRP A 85 24.35 31.70 -18.02
N GLN A 86 24.01 30.43 -18.27
CA GLN A 86 22.72 30.03 -18.84
C GLN A 86 21.63 30.08 -17.78
N LEU A 87 21.93 29.58 -16.57
CA LEU A 87 21.01 29.64 -15.43
C LEU A 87 20.65 31.09 -15.07
N ASP A 88 21.61 32.01 -15.14
CA ASP A 88 21.38 33.44 -14.86
C ASP A 88 20.40 34.11 -15.85
N THR A 89 20.12 33.48 -17.00
CA THR A 89 19.16 33.98 -18.00
C THR A 89 17.75 33.39 -17.86
N LEU A 90 17.58 32.40 -17.00
CA LEU A 90 16.32 31.67 -16.80
C LEU A 90 15.55 32.22 -15.60
N SER A 91 14.23 32.09 -15.66
CA SER A 91 13.37 32.27 -14.49
C SER A 91 13.14 30.92 -13.80
N SER A 92 13.02 30.91 -12.47
CA SER A 92 12.56 29.72 -11.75
C SER A 92 11.19 29.25 -12.23
N ASP A 93 10.36 30.18 -12.70
CA ASP A 93 9.02 29.88 -13.22
C ASP A 93 9.06 29.03 -14.50
N ASP A 94 10.18 29.07 -15.25
CA ASP A 94 10.37 28.23 -16.44
C ASP A 94 10.53 26.74 -16.09
N PHE A 95 10.83 26.44 -14.82
CA PHE A 95 11.06 25.11 -14.28
C PHE A 95 10.11 24.83 -13.11
N GLN A 96 8.81 24.95 -13.37
CA GLN A 96 7.74 24.53 -12.45
C GLN A 96 7.29 23.10 -12.73
N PHE A 97 7.03 22.35 -11.67
CA PHE A 97 6.44 21.01 -11.73
C PHE A 97 5.19 20.96 -10.85
N GLN A 98 4.04 21.19 -11.48
CA GLN A 98 2.75 21.27 -10.80
C GLN A 98 1.89 20.08 -11.19
N VAL A 99 1.48 19.29 -10.20
CA VAL A 99 0.61 18.13 -10.42
C VAL A 99 -0.68 18.31 -9.62
N PRO A 100 -1.85 18.33 -10.27
CA PRO A 100 -3.12 18.38 -9.55
C PRO A 100 -3.39 17.03 -8.88
N ILE A 101 -3.12 16.96 -7.58
CA ILE A 101 -3.38 15.77 -6.76
C ILE A 101 -4.66 16.00 -5.93
N GLY A 102 -5.63 15.09 -6.08
CA GLY A 102 -6.86 15.15 -5.29
C GLY A 102 -6.60 15.02 -3.78
N GLU A 103 -7.40 15.74 -2.98
CA GLU A 103 -7.29 15.76 -1.51
C GLU A 103 -7.29 14.35 -0.89
N HIS A 104 -8.06 13.43 -1.48
CA HIS A 104 -8.24 12.06 -1.00
C HIS A 104 -7.61 11.01 -1.93
N TYR A 105 -6.43 11.27 -2.49
CA TYR A 105 -5.73 10.30 -3.34
C TYR A 105 -5.41 8.95 -2.64
N ASN A 106 -5.34 8.95 -1.30
CA ASN A 106 -5.04 7.81 -0.44
C ASN A 106 -6.22 7.42 0.47
N ARG A 107 -7.46 7.54 -0.02
CA ARG A 107 -8.70 7.33 0.76
C ARG A 107 -8.78 5.93 1.40
N VAL A 108 -8.34 4.89 0.71
CA VAL A 108 -8.34 3.53 1.23
C VAL A 108 -7.36 3.42 2.39
N TYR A 109 -6.15 3.94 2.24
CA TYR A 109 -5.18 4.00 3.34
C TYR A 109 -5.75 4.74 4.55
N GLN A 110 -6.27 5.96 4.36
CA GLN A 110 -6.85 6.77 5.44
C GLN A 110 -7.96 6.01 6.19
N SER A 111 -8.84 5.33 5.46
CA SER A 111 -9.95 4.55 6.06
C SER A 111 -9.49 3.29 6.83
N ASN A 112 -8.23 2.85 6.62
CA ASN A 112 -7.69 1.62 7.20
C ASN A 112 -6.47 1.84 8.12
N VAL A 113 -6.05 3.08 8.41
CA VAL A 113 -4.87 3.36 9.27
C VAL A 113 -4.98 2.64 10.63
N ASN A 114 -6.15 2.69 11.26
CA ASN A 114 -6.40 2.03 12.55
C ASN A 114 -6.40 0.49 12.48
N ARG A 115 -6.38 -0.09 11.27
CA ARG A 115 -6.41 -1.54 11.03
C ARG A 115 -5.09 -2.07 10.47
N LEU A 116 -4.06 -1.22 10.33
CA LEU A 116 -2.73 -1.65 9.86
C LEU A 116 -2.09 -2.72 10.75
N GLY A 117 -2.46 -2.78 12.04
CA GLY A 117 -2.04 -3.84 12.97
C GLY A 117 -2.49 -5.25 12.57
N SER A 118 -3.44 -5.39 11.65
CA SER A 118 -3.85 -6.68 11.08
C SER A 118 -2.85 -7.23 10.05
N LEU A 119 -1.97 -6.37 9.50
CA LEU A 119 -0.92 -6.77 8.56
C LEU A 119 0.30 -7.34 9.29
N SER A 120 1.20 -8.01 8.55
CA SER A 120 2.53 -8.29 9.12
C SER A 120 3.31 -7.00 9.34
N ALA A 121 4.24 -6.99 10.31
CA ALA A 121 5.07 -5.82 10.60
C ALA A 121 5.83 -5.30 9.38
N ARG A 122 6.24 -6.20 8.48
CA ARG A 122 6.90 -5.85 7.21
C ARG A 122 5.93 -5.14 6.26
N GLU A 123 4.74 -5.69 6.04
CA GLU A 123 3.71 -5.09 5.18
C GLU A 123 3.29 -3.71 5.69
N ALA A 124 2.98 -3.59 6.99
CA ALA A 124 2.60 -2.31 7.59
C ALA A 124 3.70 -1.25 7.41
N ARG A 125 4.98 -1.63 7.60
CA ARG A 125 6.12 -0.73 7.38
C ARG A 125 6.23 -0.28 5.93
N MET A 126 6.08 -1.19 4.96
CA MET A 126 6.16 -0.84 3.54
C MET A 126 5.04 0.14 3.15
N VAL A 127 3.80 -0.13 3.57
CA VAL A 127 2.64 0.72 3.29
C VAL A 127 2.82 2.12 3.90
N VAL A 128 3.18 2.20 5.19
CA VAL A 128 3.37 3.51 5.85
C VAL A 128 4.50 4.31 5.18
N ARG A 129 5.64 3.67 4.88
CA ARG A 129 6.75 4.35 4.20
C ARG A 129 6.38 4.80 2.79
N PHE A 130 5.64 3.98 2.04
CA PHE A 130 5.13 4.35 0.72
C PHE A 130 4.34 5.66 0.77
N TYR A 131 3.33 5.77 1.65
CA TYR A 131 2.52 6.98 1.73
C TYR A 131 3.27 8.19 2.27
N GLN A 132 4.18 8.01 3.24
CA GLN A 132 5.00 9.12 3.74
C GLN A 132 5.92 9.71 2.65
N LEU A 133 6.53 8.85 1.82
CA LEU A 133 7.34 9.32 0.69
C LEU A 133 6.46 9.98 -0.39
N ALA A 134 5.30 9.40 -0.69
CA ALA A 134 4.35 10.01 -1.62
C ALA A 134 3.82 11.37 -1.13
N ASP A 135 3.55 11.52 0.17
CA ASP A 135 3.14 12.79 0.78
C ASP A 135 4.28 13.82 0.73
N SER A 136 5.54 13.40 0.90
CA SER A 136 6.71 14.28 0.73
C SER A 136 6.79 14.84 -0.69
N VAL A 137 6.72 13.97 -1.71
CA VAL A 137 6.74 14.40 -3.12
C VAL A 137 5.53 15.30 -3.43
N LYS A 138 4.35 14.95 -2.91
CA LYS A 138 3.16 15.77 -3.04
C LYS A 138 3.38 17.18 -2.47
N ALA A 139 4.05 17.32 -1.33
CA ALA A 139 4.33 18.61 -0.72
C ALA A 139 5.21 19.49 -1.62
N ASP A 140 6.17 18.91 -2.34
CA ASP A 140 7.06 19.65 -3.22
C ASP A 140 6.36 20.16 -4.50
N ILE A 141 5.39 19.40 -5.01
CA ILE A 141 4.72 19.66 -6.30
C ILE A 141 3.31 20.25 -6.17
N SER A 142 2.83 20.47 -4.95
CA SER A 142 1.55 21.12 -4.64
C SER A 142 1.76 22.59 -4.24
N GLU A 143 0.67 23.35 -4.17
CA GLU A 143 0.71 24.78 -3.82
C GLU A 143 1.54 25.05 -2.55
N GLY A 144 2.51 25.96 -2.67
CA GLY A 144 3.49 26.29 -1.62
C GLY A 144 4.75 25.42 -1.60
N GLY A 145 4.83 24.38 -2.43
CA GLY A 145 6.01 23.53 -2.59
C GLY A 145 7.13 24.16 -3.44
N VAL A 146 8.34 23.63 -3.29
CA VAL A 146 9.54 24.12 -4.00
C VAL A 146 9.41 23.94 -5.51
N LEU A 147 8.99 22.77 -5.97
CA LEU A 147 8.84 22.49 -7.40
C LEU A 147 7.56 23.10 -7.97
N PHE A 148 6.51 23.26 -7.15
CA PHE A 148 5.31 23.98 -7.57
C PHE A 148 5.60 25.44 -7.91
N SER A 149 6.38 26.11 -7.06
CA SER A 149 6.78 27.51 -7.23
C SER A 149 7.84 27.69 -8.32
N GLY A 150 8.61 26.63 -8.56
CA GLY A 150 9.66 26.56 -9.58
C GLY A 150 11.05 26.65 -8.98
N SER A 151 12.00 25.91 -9.55
CA SER A 151 13.39 25.89 -9.09
C SER A 151 14.37 25.79 -10.25
N LEU A 152 15.52 26.45 -10.11
CA LEU A 152 16.68 26.26 -10.99
C LEU A 152 17.73 25.33 -10.37
N GLY A 153 17.49 24.84 -9.16
CA GLY A 153 18.34 23.86 -8.48
C GLY A 153 18.06 22.46 -9.02
N ALA A 154 19.01 21.89 -9.77
CA ALA A 154 18.89 20.51 -10.26
C ALA A 154 18.70 19.49 -9.12
N GLU A 155 19.28 19.77 -7.94
CA GLU A 155 19.14 18.92 -6.75
C GLU A 155 17.70 18.86 -6.24
N ASP A 156 16.88 19.91 -6.38
CA ASP A 156 15.48 19.87 -5.92
C ASP A 156 14.66 18.87 -6.74
N PHE A 157 14.92 18.78 -8.05
CA PHE A 157 14.29 17.79 -8.92
C PHE A 157 14.82 16.39 -8.67
N LYS A 158 16.13 16.25 -8.42
CA LYS A 158 16.77 14.98 -8.09
C LYS A 158 16.22 14.39 -6.79
N ASP A 159 16.13 15.20 -5.73
CA ASP A 159 15.61 14.78 -4.44
C ASP A 159 14.15 14.29 -4.56
N ALA A 160 13.31 15.06 -5.25
CA ALA A 160 11.93 14.65 -5.51
C ALA A 160 11.84 13.35 -6.35
N ALA A 161 12.72 13.20 -7.36
CA ALA A 161 12.80 12.00 -8.19
C ALA A 161 13.25 10.77 -7.37
N ASP A 162 14.30 10.91 -6.55
CA ASP A 162 14.83 9.85 -5.69
C ASP A 162 13.78 9.39 -4.66
N ILE A 163 13.05 10.34 -4.06
CA ILE A 163 11.96 10.04 -3.11
C ILE A 163 10.81 9.33 -3.82
N LEU A 164 10.40 9.80 -5.01
CA LEU A 164 9.33 9.19 -5.79
C LEU A 164 9.71 7.76 -6.25
N GLU A 165 10.94 7.58 -6.74
CA GLU A 165 11.47 6.29 -7.13
C GLU A 165 11.48 5.31 -5.95
N THR A 166 11.99 5.75 -4.79
CA THR A 166 11.97 4.95 -3.56
C THR A 166 10.55 4.57 -3.15
N ALA A 167 9.59 5.48 -3.29
CA ALA A 167 8.17 5.20 -3.03
C ALA A 167 7.67 4.11 -3.98
N MET A 168 7.91 4.25 -5.29
CA MET A 168 7.51 3.27 -6.30
C MET A 168 8.12 1.89 -6.04
N GLU A 169 9.40 1.81 -5.67
CA GLU A 169 10.07 0.56 -5.32
C GLU A 169 9.43 -0.13 -4.12
N LEU A 170 9.16 0.61 -3.04
CA LEU A 170 8.48 0.07 -1.86
C LEU A 170 7.06 -0.41 -2.20
N GLY A 171 6.36 0.35 -3.03
CA GLY A 171 5.04 0.00 -3.50
C GLY A 171 5.04 -1.29 -4.31
N ARG A 172 5.96 -1.44 -5.27
CA ARG A 172 6.15 -2.68 -6.06
C ARG A 172 6.50 -3.86 -5.16
N GLN A 173 7.42 -3.70 -4.22
CA GLN A 173 7.77 -4.75 -3.24
C GLN A 173 6.56 -5.18 -2.39
N PHE A 174 5.68 -4.23 -2.03
CA PHE A 174 4.44 -4.56 -1.33
C PHE A 174 3.47 -5.35 -2.21
N VAL A 175 3.30 -4.94 -3.47
CA VAL A 175 2.46 -5.64 -4.46
C VAL A 175 2.97 -7.06 -4.72
N ASP A 176 4.27 -7.21 -4.99
CA ASP A 176 4.94 -8.47 -5.32
C ASP A 176 5.07 -9.44 -4.13
N SER A 177 4.94 -8.95 -2.89
CA SER A 177 4.84 -9.80 -1.70
C SER A 177 3.56 -10.67 -1.67
N THR A 178 2.75 -10.58 -2.72
CA THR A 178 1.54 -11.36 -2.95
C THR A 178 1.84 -12.55 -3.87
N PRO A 179 1.44 -13.77 -3.50
CA PRO A 179 1.66 -14.92 -4.38
C PRO A 179 0.97 -14.74 -5.74
N TRP A 180 1.73 -14.98 -6.82
CA TRP A 180 1.36 -14.75 -8.22
C TRP A 180 0.00 -15.32 -8.64
N TRP A 181 -0.51 -16.38 -8.01
CA TRP A 181 -1.82 -16.97 -8.32
C TRP A 181 -3.03 -16.11 -7.92
N GLN A 182 -2.86 -15.02 -7.17
CA GLN A 182 -3.95 -14.08 -6.85
C GLN A 182 -4.13 -12.95 -7.88
N PHE A 183 -3.20 -12.81 -8.84
CA PHE A 183 -3.17 -11.68 -9.79
C PHE A 183 -3.60 -12.05 -11.23
N TRP A 184 -3.50 -13.31 -11.64
CA TRP A 184 -3.74 -13.79 -13.03
C TRP A 184 -5.21 -13.83 -13.52
N HIS A 185 -6.09 -12.96 -13.02
CA HIS A 185 -7.45 -12.79 -13.54
C HIS A 185 -7.76 -11.43 -14.21
N ARG A 186 -6.75 -10.61 -14.54
CA ARG A 186 -6.83 -9.48 -15.49
C ARG A 186 -5.51 -9.44 -16.25
N GLY A 187 -5.40 -9.88 -17.49
CA GLY A 187 -5.93 -9.23 -18.68
C GLY A 187 -4.81 -9.26 -19.71
N HIS A 188 -4.94 -10.11 -20.73
CA HIS A 188 -4.03 -10.16 -21.88
C HIS A 188 -4.00 -8.79 -22.56
N PHE A 189 -2.85 -8.11 -22.58
CA PHE A 189 -2.60 -7.10 -23.59
C PHE A 189 -2.02 -7.78 -24.83
N VAL A 190 -2.73 -7.57 -25.92
CA VAL A 190 -2.50 -8.09 -27.25
C VAL A 190 -1.18 -7.53 -27.79
N ASP A 191 -0.31 -8.44 -28.20
CA ASP A 191 0.85 -8.17 -29.03
C ASP A 191 0.32 -7.83 -30.45
N ALA A 192 0.20 -6.54 -30.76
CA ALA A 192 -0.08 -6.09 -32.11
C ALA A 192 1.25 -5.81 -32.80
N GLY A 193 1.77 -6.85 -33.44
CA GLY A 193 2.97 -6.79 -34.26
C GLY A 193 2.86 -5.73 -35.36
N SER A 194 3.81 -4.80 -35.35
CA SER A 194 4.13 -3.99 -36.51
C SER A 194 5.14 -4.73 -37.37
N ASP A 195 4.65 -5.64 -38.21
CA ASP A 195 5.44 -6.16 -39.34
C ASP A 195 5.45 -5.10 -40.45
N VAL A 196 6.54 -4.35 -40.46
CA VAL A 196 7.00 -3.58 -41.61
C VAL A 196 7.34 -4.57 -42.72
N LYS A 197 6.55 -4.59 -43.79
CA LYS A 197 7.03 -5.06 -45.10
C LYS A 197 7.12 -3.88 -46.06
N SER A 198 8.36 -3.50 -46.31
CA SER A 198 8.81 -2.88 -47.54
C SER A 198 8.47 -3.77 -48.74
N GLY A 199 8.15 -3.15 -49.87
CA GLY A 199 7.91 -3.85 -51.14
C GLY A 199 7.40 -2.89 -52.19
N GLY A 200 8.31 -2.43 -53.06
CA GLY A 200 8.03 -1.44 -54.09
C GLY A 200 7.48 -2.01 -55.40
N SER A 201 7.17 -1.04 -56.27
CA SER A 201 7.21 -1.01 -57.74
C SER A 201 6.05 -1.59 -58.59
N SER A 202 5.73 -0.74 -59.58
CA SER A 202 5.23 -1.02 -60.93
C SER A 202 3.72 -1.26 -61.12
N GLN A 203 3.02 -0.23 -61.60
CA GLN A 203 2.64 -0.07 -63.02
C GLN A 203 2.13 1.35 -63.27
#